data_AF-A0A6P6NE61-F1
#
_entry.id   AF-A0A6P6NE61-F1
#
_cell.length_a   1.000
_cell.length_b   1.000
_cell.length_c   1.000
_cell.angle_alpha   90.00
_cell.angle_beta   90.00
_cell.angle_gamma   90.00
#
_symmetry.space_group_name_H-M   'P 1'
#
loop_
_entity.id
_entity.type
_entity.pdbx_description
1 polymer ?
#
loop_
_entity_poly.entity_id
_entity_poly.type
_entity_poly.pdbx_seq_one_letter_code
_entity_poly.pdbx_strand_id
1 'polypeptide(L)'
;MVPLQILPGHIKECKKQLVDLCDSAEEESCKEEDEDECSAALCYEKSKTAECPVCGNAFHPEIIEFHAASCGLRTSDDDGHESSDPISTFQSSEDILNWIGSQVDETNTFSICVSRTDLYNRGMQQWQRQKKTSPKCRLKVTFFAEAGIDTGALTKEFLTEMLVEIEKRHFVEGPDKKGKNPVYCLNSLDCNYFRTAGEVMAASLAQGGPCPNFLREWCFSYLCSGDSDSIQVSASDVTDLELSQLIVKSTIMQ
;
A
#
# COMPACT_ATOMS: atom_id res chain seq x y z
N MET A 1 -23.00 17.25 -4.16
CA MET A 1 -21.69 17.47 -3.51
C MET A 1 -21.94 17.47 -2.01
N VAL A 2 -21.52 16.42 -1.30
CA VAL A 2 -21.81 16.24 0.13
C VAL A 2 -20.66 16.82 0.96
N PRO A 3 -20.92 17.67 1.96
CA PRO A 3 -19.87 18.18 2.84
C PRO A 3 -19.14 17.04 3.55
N LEU A 4 -17.81 17.11 3.62
CA LEU A 4 -16.92 16.05 4.14
C LEU A 4 -17.29 15.56 5.56
N GLN A 5 -17.84 16.44 6.39
CA GLN A 5 -18.25 16.14 7.76
C GLN A 5 -19.44 15.17 7.85
N ILE A 6 -20.18 14.99 6.76
CA ILE A 6 -21.39 14.16 6.68
C ILE A 6 -21.11 12.89 5.86
N LEU A 7 -19.90 12.76 5.30
CA LEU A 7 -19.50 11.66 4.42
C LEU A 7 -19.60 10.28 5.09
N PRO A 8 -19.20 10.08 6.36
CA PRO A 8 -19.35 8.78 7.03
C PRO A 8 -20.82 8.38 7.23
N GLY A 9 -21.70 9.37 7.47
CA GLY A 9 -23.15 9.15 7.56
C GLY A 9 -23.77 8.83 6.20
N HIS A 10 -23.33 9.52 5.14
CA HIS A 10 -23.79 9.27 3.78
C HIS A 10 -23.39 7.88 3.28
N ILE A 11 -22.16 7.42 3.57
CA ILE A 11 -21.69 6.08 3.20
C ILE A 11 -22.54 4.99 3.89
N LYS A 12 -22.89 5.18 5.18
CA LYS A 12 -23.77 4.24 5.90
C LYS A 12 -25.18 4.19 5.33
N GLU A 13 -25.77 5.33 4.98
CA GLU A 13 -27.13 5.40 4.44
C GLU A 13 -27.19 4.83 3.01
N CYS A 14 -26.19 5.12 2.19
CA CYS A 14 -26.10 4.63 0.80
C CYS A 14 -25.92 3.09 0.75
N LYS A 15 -25.17 2.53 1.71
CA LYS A 15 -25.01 1.07 1.85
C LYS A 15 -26.32 0.37 2.22
N LYS A 16 -27.24 1.05 2.92
CA LYS A 16 -28.53 0.48 3.33
C LYS A 16 -29.55 0.45 2.19
N GLN A 17 -29.59 1.51 1.39
CA GLN A 17 -30.46 1.62 0.21
C GLN A 17 -30.13 0.60 -0.88
N LEU A 18 -28.87 0.17 -0.98
CA LEU A 18 -28.44 -0.86 -1.93
C LEU A 18 -28.84 -2.28 -1.52
N VAL A 19 -28.95 -2.55 -0.21
CA VAL A 19 -29.38 -3.87 0.29
C VAL A 19 -30.89 -4.05 0.09
N ASP A 20 -31.70 -3.00 0.26
CA ASP A 20 -33.16 -3.04 0.03
C ASP A 20 -33.54 -3.25 -1.45
N LEU A 21 -32.63 -2.94 -2.40
CA LEU A 21 -32.87 -3.14 -3.84
C LEU A 21 -32.51 -4.56 -4.32
N CYS A 22 -31.75 -5.32 -3.53
CA CYS A 22 -31.33 -6.68 -3.89
C CYS A 22 -32.29 -7.78 -3.41
N ASP A 23 -33.20 -7.49 -2.49
CA ASP A 23 -34.16 -8.47 -1.92
C ASP A 23 -35.46 -8.65 -2.77
N SER A 24 -35.54 -8.05 -3.97
CA SER A 24 -36.78 -8.02 -4.76
C SER A 24 -36.80 -8.91 -6.02
N ALA A 25 -35.81 -9.78 -6.25
CA ALA A 25 -35.65 -10.38 -7.58
C ALA A 25 -35.21 -11.85 -7.63
N GLU A 26 -35.88 -12.77 -6.92
CA GLU A 26 -35.99 -14.21 -7.28
C GLU A 26 -37.36 -14.67 -6.72
N GLU A 27 -38.35 -15.17 -7.47
CA GLU A 27 -38.38 -16.42 -8.24
C GLU A 27 -39.45 -16.36 -9.36
N GLU A 28 -39.15 -16.81 -10.59
CA GLU A 28 -40.14 -17.59 -11.35
C GLU A 28 -39.47 -18.53 -12.37
N SER A 29 -39.95 -19.77 -12.39
CA SER A 29 -39.30 -20.95 -12.97
C SER A 29 -39.54 -21.10 -14.47
N CYS A 30 -38.56 -21.68 -15.16
CA CYS A 30 -38.57 -22.02 -16.58
C CYS A 30 -39.69 -23.01 -16.96
N LYS A 31 -40.37 -22.76 -18.08
CA LYS A 31 -41.01 -23.79 -18.92
C LYS A 31 -40.70 -23.51 -20.39
N GLU A 32 -40.28 -24.57 -21.08
CA GLU A 32 -40.01 -24.65 -22.52
C GLU A 32 -41.32 -24.79 -23.31
N GLU A 33 -41.37 -24.25 -24.54
CA GLU A 33 -41.88 -24.89 -25.77
C GLU A 33 -41.97 -23.88 -26.97
N ASP A 34 -41.33 -24.28 -28.07
CA ASP A 34 -41.66 -24.18 -29.50
C ASP A 34 -41.76 -22.88 -30.35
N GLU A 35 -40.94 -22.92 -31.42
CA GLU A 35 -41.14 -22.58 -32.85
C GLU A 35 -41.53 -21.16 -33.35
N ASP A 36 -40.63 -20.62 -34.19
CA ASP A 36 -40.84 -20.01 -35.52
C ASP A 36 -40.51 -18.51 -35.79
N GLU A 37 -39.79 -18.34 -36.92
CA GLU A 37 -39.47 -17.18 -37.79
C GLU A 37 -39.17 -15.72 -37.29
N CYS A 38 -37.95 -15.28 -37.67
CA CYS A 38 -37.59 -14.04 -38.39
C CYS A 38 -37.93 -12.64 -37.80
N SER A 39 -36.91 -11.88 -37.39
CA SER A 39 -36.47 -10.65 -38.12
C SER A 39 -35.33 -9.93 -37.40
N ALA A 40 -34.40 -9.43 -38.21
CA ALA A 40 -33.20 -8.72 -37.80
C ALA A 40 -33.46 -7.28 -37.32
N ALA A 41 -32.66 -6.85 -36.33
CA ALA A 41 -32.31 -5.50 -35.85
C ALA A 41 -32.46 -5.48 -34.32
N LEU A 42 -31.42 -5.35 -33.49
CA LEU A 42 -30.58 -4.15 -33.31
C LEU A 42 -29.27 -4.61 -32.61
N CYS A 43 -28.13 -4.60 -33.30
CA CYS A 43 -27.07 -3.60 -33.16
C CYS A 43 -26.45 -3.43 -31.76
N TYR A 44 -25.46 -4.29 -31.46
CA TYR A 44 -24.12 -3.94 -30.97
C TYR A 44 -24.01 -2.88 -29.85
N GLU A 45 -24.33 -3.27 -28.61
CA GLU A 45 -23.85 -2.60 -27.40
C GLU A 45 -22.35 -2.88 -27.25
N LYS A 46 -21.52 -2.00 -27.77
CA LYS A 46 -20.07 -1.99 -27.51
C LYS A 46 -19.89 -1.58 -26.05
N SER A 47 -19.74 -2.56 -25.16
CA SER A 47 -19.45 -2.34 -23.74
C SER A 47 -18.31 -1.33 -23.59
N LYS A 48 -18.63 -0.16 -23.03
CA LYS A 48 -17.64 0.91 -22.79
C LYS A 48 -16.77 0.46 -21.63
N THR A 49 -15.58 -0.04 -21.91
CA THR A 49 -14.58 -0.35 -20.88
C THR A 49 -13.68 0.85 -20.63
N ALA A 50 -13.31 1.10 -19.37
CA ALA A 50 -12.34 2.11 -18.95
C ALA A 50 -11.06 1.42 -18.45
N GLU A 51 -9.89 2.02 -18.69
CA GLU A 51 -8.59 1.43 -18.35
C GLU A 51 -8.17 1.83 -16.92
N CYS A 52 -7.76 0.86 -16.11
CA CYS A 52 -7.27 1.12 -14.77
C CYS A 52 -5.87 1.76 -14.83
N PRO A 53 -5.65 2.94 -14.19
CA PRO A 53 -4.35 3.60 -14.22
C PRO A 53 -3.27 2.88 -13.41
N VAL A 54 -3.63 1.89 -12.59
CA VAL A 54 -2.70 1.15 -11.72
C VAL A 54 -2.16 -0.13 -12.39
N CYS A 55 -3.02 -0.90 -13.07
CA CYS A 55 -2.61 -2.17 -13.72
C CYS A 55 -2.68 -2.16 -15.25
N GLY A 56 -3.28 -1.14 -15.87
CA GLY A 56 -3.45 -1.07 -17.33
C GLY A 56 -4.51 -1.99 -17.92
N ASN A 57 -5.30 -2.70 -17.10
CA ASN A 57 -6.37 -3.56 -17.58
C ASN A 57 -7.67 -2.77 -17.78
N ALA A 58 -8.50 -3.19 -18.74
CA ALA A 58 -9.77 -2.57 -19.08
C ALA A 58 -10.92 -3.20 -18.28
N PHE A 59 -11.71 -2.38 -17.61
CA PHE A 59 -12.81 -2.77 -16.72
C PHE A 59 -14.11 -2.07 -17.09
N HIS A 60 -15.25 -2.65 -16.70
CA HIS A 60 -16.53 -1.96 -16.81
C HIS A 60 -16.57 -0.77 -15.82
N PRO A 61 -17.22 0.36 -16.17
CA PRO A 61 -17.25 1.56 -15.32
C PRO A 61 -17.82 1.33 -13.92
N GLU A 62 -18.65 0.31 -13.74
CA GLU A 62 -19.26 -0.04 -12.45
C GLU A 62 -18.29 -0.79 -11.51
N ILE A 63 -17.28 -1.46 -12.07
CA ILE A 63 -16.31 -2.25 -11.31
C ILE A 63 -14.94 -1.56 -11.24
N ILE A 64 -14.66 -0.57 -12.10
CA ILE A 64 -13.37 0.11 -12.13
C ILE A 64 -13.10 0.88 -10.84
N GLU A 65 -14.12 1.43 -10.19
CA GLU A 65 -13.98 2.15 -8.91
C GLU A 65 -13.60 1.19 -7.78
N PHE A 66 -14.27 0.05 -7.70
CA PHE A 66 -13.97 -1.01 -6.72
C PHE A 66 -12.61 -1.66 -6.98
N HIS A 67 -12.30 -1.91 -8.25
CA HIS A 67 -10.99 -2.38 -8.65
C HIS A 67 -9.93 -1.33 -8.30
N ALA A 68 -10.07 -0.06 -8.66
CA ALA A 68 -9.07 0.98 -8.34
C ALA A 68 -8.81 1.14 -6.83
N ALA A 69 -9.82 0.90 -5.98
CA ALA A 69 -9.67 0.91 -4.52
C ALA A 69 -8.81 -0.24 -3.98
N SER A 70 -8.69 -1.34 -4.71
CA SER A 70 -7.97 -2.57 -4.30
C SER A 70 -6.82 -2.95 -5.24
N CYS A 71 -6.72 -2.31 -6.39
CA CYS A 71 -5.72 -2.56 -7.41
C CYS A 71 -4.37 -2.07 -6.93
N GLY A 72 -3.40 -2.98 -6.91
CA GLY A 72 -2.10 -2.77 -6.29
C GLY A 72 -2.01 -3.22 -4.83
N LEU A 73 -3.12 -3.63 -4.19
CA LEU A 73 -3.12 -4.20 -2.83
C LEU A 73 -3.02 -5.73 -2.80
N ARG A 74 -2.88 -6.41 -3.94
CA ARG A 74 -2.65 -7.85 -4.00
C ARG A 74 -1.64 -8.21 -5.08
N THR A 75 -0.66 -9.04 -4.69
CA THR A 75 0.25 -9.73 -5.60
C THR A 75 -0.53 -10.75 -6.42
N SER A 76 -0.46 -10.63 -7.74
CA SER A 76 -0.48 -11.68 -8.77
C SER A 76 -1.13 -13.03 -8.44
N ASP A 77 -2.17 -13.31 -9.23
CA ASP A 77 -2.55 -14.61 -9.81
C ASP A 77 -3.15 -15.68 -8.89
N ASP A 78 -4.47 -15.80 -9.02
CA ASP A 78 -5.30 -16.97 -8.70
C ASP A 78 -4.95 -18.11 -9.67
N ASP A 79 -3.90 -18.86 -9.34
CA ASP A 79 -3.75 -20.24 -9.79
C ASP A 79 -4.00 -21.12 -8.57
N GLY A 80 -5.06 -21.94 -8.65
CA GLY A 80 -5.58 -22.80 -7.58
C GLY A 80 -4.64 -23.92 -7.12
N HIS A 81 -3.46 -23.57 -6.63
CA HIS A 81 -2.66 -24.42 -5.77
C HIS A 81 -2.94 -24.03 -4.32
N GLU A 82 -3.53 -24.95 -3.55
CA GLU A 82 -3.51 -24.92 -2.09
C GLU A 82 -2.05 -24.83 -1.61
N SER A 83 -1.52 -23.61 -1.47
CA SER A 83 -0.28 -23.39 -0.76
C SER A 83 -0.61 -23.46 0.72
N SER A 84 -0.27 -24.57 1.35
CA SER A 84 -0.18 -24.68 2.81
C SER A 84 0.49 -23.43 3.39
N ASP A 85 -0.22 -22.68 4.23
CA ASP A 85 0.22 -21.40 4.79
C ASP A 85 1.64 -21.49 5.39
N PRO A 86 2.66 -20.85 4.79
CA PRO A 86 4.05 -20.98 5.24
C PRO A 86 4.33 -20.24 6.57
N ILE A 87 3.39 -19.42 7.05
CA ILE A 87 3.59 -18.52 8.20
C ILE A 87 3.65 -19.26 9.55
N SER A 88 3.09 -20.47 9.67
CA SER A 88 3.09 -21.21 10.96
C SER A 88 4.41 -21.92 11.29
N THR A 89 5.47 -21.73 10.50
CA THR A 89 6.69 -22.57 10.56
C THR A 89 7.95 -21.83 11.03
N PHE A 90 7.91 -20.50 11.19
CA PHE A 90 9.09 -19.74 11.62
C PHE A 90 9.41 -19.94 13.11
N GLN A 91 10.66 -20.25 13.44
CA GLN A 91 11.11 -20.45 14.82
C GLN A 91 11.72 -19.19 15.44
N SER A 92 12.11 -18.22 14.61
CA SER A 92 12.73 -16.98 15.03
C SER A 92 12.51 -15.85 14.02
N SER A 93 12.76 -14.60 14.45
CA SER A 93 12.78 -13.42 13.56
C SER A 93 13.83 -13.53 12.46
N GLU A 94 14.95 -14.23 12.74
CA GLU A 94 16.01 -14.48 11.77
C GLU A 94 15.53 -15.39 10.64
N ASP A 95 14.72 -16.41 10.94
CA ASP A 95 14.13 -17.28 9.91
C ASP A 95 13.20 -16.52 8.98
N ILE A 96 12.44 -15.56 9.54
CA ILE A 96 11.58 -14.67 8.77
C ILE A 96 12.43 -13.81 7.82
N LEU A 97 13.50 -13.18 8.33
CA LEU A 97 14.38 -12.36 7.50
C LEU A 97 15.09 -13.17 6.42
N ASN A 98 15.56 -14.38 6.75
CA ASN A 98 16.16 -15.29 5.77
C ASN A 98 15.16 -15.71 4.69
N TRP A 99 13.92 -16.00 5.08
CA TRP A 99 12.86 -16.30 4.12
C TRP A 99 12.54 -15.10 3.23
N ILE A 100 12.35 -13.90 3.80
CA ILE A 100 12.12 -12.67 3.00
C ILE A 100 13.31 -12.43 2.05
N GLY A 101 14.54 -12.61 2.54
CA GLY A 101 15.75 -12.47 1.72
C GLY A 101 15.80 -13.48 0.57
N SER A 102 15.30 -14.70 0.76
CA SER A 102 15.20 -15.71 -0.30
C SER A 102 14.18 -15.36 -1.39
N GLN A 103 13.27 -14.41 -1.13
CA GLN A 103 12.29 -13.93 -2.12
C GLN A 103 12.88 -12.89 -3.09
N VAL A 104 14.13 -12.46 -2.89
CA VAL A 104 14.80 -11.49 -3.74
C VAL A 104 15.30 -12.19 -5.01
N ASP A 105 14.86 -11.69 -6.16
CA ASP A 105 15.27 -12.15 -7.48
C ASP A 105 16.66 -11.59 -7.82
N GLU A 106 17.65 -12.48 -7.84
CA GLU A 106 19.04 -12.16 -8.18
C GLU A 106 19.24 -11.76 -9.66
N THR A 107 18.30 -12.14 -10.53
CA THR A 107 18.38 -11.85 -11.96
C THR A 107 17.81 -10.47 -12.31
N ASN A 108 16.80 -10.03 -11.56
CA ASN A 108 16.15 -8.74 -11.76
C ASN A 108 16.76 -7.66 -10.87
N THR A 109 17.79 -7.00 -11.39
CA THR A 109 18.54 -5.98 -10.65
C THR A 109 18.20 -4.57 -11.09
N PHE A 110 18.19 -3.61 -10.16
CA PHE A 110 18.18 -2.19 -10.49
C PHE A 110 19.29 -1.45 -9.73
N SER A 111 19.80 -0.38 -10.34
CA SER A 111 20.95 0.34 -9.82
C SER A 111 20.58 1.75 -9.39
N ILE A 112 21.10 2.17 -8.24
CA ILE A 112 21.03 3.53 -7.74
C ILE A 112 22.45 4.08 -7.58
N CYS A 113 22.66 5.28 -8.13
CA CYS A 113 23.93 5.98 -8.05
C CYS A 113 23.77 7.34 -7.38
N VAL A 114 24.42 7.54 -6.22
CA VAL A 114 24.22 8.72 -5.36
C VAL A 114 25.55 9.32 -4.89
N SER A 115 25.52 10.59 -4.48
CA SER A 115 26.56 11.15 -3.61
C SER A 115 26.14 10.97 -2.15
N ARG A 116 27.12 10.98 -1.24
CA ARG A 116 26.85 11.05 0.21
C ARG A 116 26.08 12.33 0.60
N THR A 117 26.27 13.42 -0.14
CA THR A 117 25.65 14.73 0.17
C THR A 117 24.22 14.88 -0.32
N ASP A 118 23.77 14.06 -1.27
CA ASP A 118 22.43 14.12 -1.86
C ASP A 118 21.79 12.73 -1.93
N LEU A 119 22.10 11.88 -0.95
CA LEU A 119 21.65 10.48 -0.91
C LEU A 119 20.13 10.40 -0.98
N TYR A 120 19.42 11.19 -0.16
CA TYR A 120 17.98 11.11 -0.05
C TYR A 120 17.26 11.55 -1.34
N ASN A 121 17.48 12.78 -1.84
CA ASN A 121 16.69 13.27 -2.99
C ASN A 121 17.02 12.48 -4.25
N ARG A 122 18.32 12.23 -4.49
CA ARG A 122 18.79 11.45 -5.63
C ARG A 122 18.32 10.00 -5.54
N GLY A 123 18.37 9.41 -4.34
CA GLY A 123 17.89 8.06 -4.05
C GLY A 123 16.40 7.91 -4.34
N MET A 124 15.54 8.76 -3.74
CA MET A 124 14.10 8.78 -4.01
C MET A 124 13.81 8.92 -5.51
N GLN A 125 14.45 9.89 -6.17
CA GLN A 125 14.22 10.15 -7.60
C GLN A 125 14.60 8.95 -8.48
N GLN A 126 15.74 8.31 -8.22
CA GLN A 126 16.17 7.16 -9.02
C GLN A 126 15.34 5.91 -8.72
N TRP A 127 14.90 5.74 -7.48
CA TRP A 127 13.98 4.67 -7.09
C TRP A 127 12.67 4.81 -7.88
N GLN A 128 12.02 5.97 -7.82
CA GLN A 128 10.75 6.23 -8.51
C GLN A 128 10.81 6.14 -10.05
N ARG A 129 11.99 6.30 -10.65
CA ARG A 129 12.17 6.19 -12.10
C ARG A 129 12.18 4.74 -12.60
N GLN A 130 12.34 3.74 -11.73
CA GLN A 130 12.37 2.36 -12.21
C GLN A 130 10.96 1.90 -12.58
N LYS A 131 10.79 1.41 -13.81
CA LYS A 131 9.48 1.05 -14.38
C LYS A 131 8.75 -0.08 -13.65
N LYS A 132 9.49 -0.87 -12.87
CA LYS A 132 8.99 -1.97 -12.02
C LYS A 132 9.82 -2.02 -10.73
N THR A 133 9.69 -1.00 -9.87
CA THR A 133 10.24 -1.11 -8.52
C THR A 133 9.51 -2.20 -7.76
N SER A 134 10.26 -3.16 -7.25
CA SER A 134 9.75 -4.16 -6.32
C SER A 134 10.84 -4.41 -5.28
N PRO A 135 10.48 -4.56 -4.00
CA PRO A 135 11.41 -5.03 -2.98
C PRO A 135 12.07 -6.38 -3.31
N LYS A 136 11.44 -7.18 -4.20
CA LYS A 136 12.00 -8.43 -4.74
C LYS A 136 13.13 -8.20 -5.75
N CYS A 137 13.27 -7.01 -6.34
CA CYS A 137 14.36 -6.75 -7.27
C CYS A 137 15.66 -6.49 -6.49
N ARG A 138 16.77 -7.11 -6.90
CA ARG A 138 18.08 -6.91 -6.26
C ARG A 138 18.58 -5.47 -6.47
N LEU A 139 18.74 -4.73 -5.37
CA LEU A 139 19.28 -3.37 -5.37
C LEU A 139 20.81 -3.42 -5.50
N LYS A 140 21.36 -2.59 -6.39
CA LYS A 140 22.80 -2.33 -6.51
C LYS A 140 23.07 -0.85 -6.28
N VAL A 141 23.96 -0.54 -5.34
CA VAL A 141 24.30 0.85 -5.02
C VAL A 141 25.72 1.19 -5.44
N THR A 142 25.91 2.40 -5.97
CA THR A 142 27.23 2.98 -6.24
C THR A 142 27.28 4.41 -5.72
N PHE A 143 28.30 4.70 -4.91
CA PHE A 143 28.61 6.07 -4.49
C PHE A 143 29.56 6.72 -5.50
N PHE A 144 29.33 7.99 -5.83
CA PHE A 144 30.18 8.69 -6.80
C PHE A 144 31.65 8.69 -6.38
N ALA A 145 32.53 8.40 -7.35
CA ALA A 145 33.97 8.34 -7.18
C ALA A 145 34.48 7.30 -6.16
N GLU A 146 33.62 6.40 -5.69
CA GLU A 146 34.00 5.29 -4.82
C GLU A 146 34.00 3.99 -5.63
N ALA A 147 35.17 3.35 -5.77
CA ALA A 147 35.27 2.04 -6.40
C ALA A 147 34.66 0.99 -5.47
N GLY A 148 33.39 0.64 -5.71
CA GLY A 148 32.66 -0.34 -4.92
C GLY A 148 33.18 -1.76 -5.16
N ILE A 149 34.07 -2.24 -4.29
CA ILE A 149 34.56 -3.63 -4.31
C ILE A 149 33.50 -4.57 -3.72
N ASP A 150 32.83 -4.13 -2.66
CA ASP A 150 31.75 -4.85 -2.00
C ASP A 150 30.42 -4.13 -2.20
N THR A 151 29.67 -4.55 -3.22
CA THR A 151 28.34 -4.01 -3.51
C THR A 151 27.33 -4.29 -2.41
N GLY A 152 27.52 -5.35 -1.61
CA GLY A 152 26.64 -5.67 -0.49
C GLY A 152 26.80 -4.65 0.64
N ALA A 153 28.04 -4.33 1.02
CA ALA A 153 28.33 -3.31 2.02
C ALA A 153 27.77 -1.93 1.63
N LEU A 154 27.97 -1.50 0.39
CA LEU A 154 27.44 -0.21 -0.09
C LEU A 154 25.91 -0.17 -0.10
N THR A 155 25.27 -1.29 -0.42
CA THR A 155 23.80 -1.39 -0.41
C THR A 155 23.26 -1.28 1.02
N LYS A 156 23.89 -1.98 1.97
CA LYS A 156 23.53 -1.89 3.40
C LYS A 156 23.74 -0.48 3.95
N GLU A 157 24.86 0.16 3.60
CA GLU A 157 25.15 1.55 3.98
C GLU A 157 24.08 2.50 3.46
N PHE A 158 23.76 2.42 2.17
CA PHE A 158 22.71 3.24 1.57
C PHE A 158 21.35 3.03 2.22
N LEU A 159 20.91 1.78 2.42
CA LEU A 159 19.63 1.49 3.07
C LEU A 159 19.57 2.03 4.51
N THR A 160 20.70 1.96 5.22
CA THR A 160 20.82 2.52 6.57
C THR A 160 20.64 4.03 6.57
N GLU A 161 21.40 4.76 5.75
CA GLU A 161 21.27 6.22 5.66
C GLU A 161 19.91 6.66 5.11
N MET A 162 19.38 5.92 4.13
CA MET A 162 18.08 6.22 3.54
C MET A 162 16.95 6.09 4.56
N LEU A 163 16.97 5.06 5.42
CA LEU A 163 15.97 4.91 6.47
C LEU A 163 16.03 6.03 7.52
N VAL A 164 17.24 6.47 7.89
CA VAL A 164 17.41 7.64 8.78
C VAL A 164 16.78 8.89 8.14
N GLU A 165 17.02 9.10 6.85
CA GLU A 165 16.50 10.27 6.13
C GLU A 165 14.98 10.21 5.89
N ILE A 166 14.43 9.01 5.70
CA ILE A 166 12.98 8.72 5.64
C ILE A 166 12.33 9.00 7.00
N GLU A 167 12.88 8.44 8.08
CA GLU A 167 12.39 8.63 9.44
C GLU A 167 12.35 10.13 9.78
N LYS A 168 13.43 10.87 9.46
CA LYS A 168 13.54 12.30 9.74
C LYS A 168 12.53 13.17 8.98
N ARG A 169 12.18 12.81 7.74
CA ARG A 169 11.36 13.65 6.85
C ARG A 169 9.88 13.31 6.88
N HIS A 170 9.55 12.03 7.03
CA HIS A 170 8.20 11.51 6.85
C HIS A 170 7.57 11.03 8.14
N PHE A 171 8.32 11.02 9.24
CA PHE A 171 7.80 10.61 10.54
C PHE A 171 8.08 11.68 11.60
N VAL A 172 7.11 11.88 12.49
CA VAL A 172 7.17 12.87 13.57
C VAL A 172 7.03 12.19 14.92
N GLU A 173 7.90 12.57 15.85
CA GLU A 173 7.92 12.04 17.21
C GLU A 173 6.77 12.61 18.04
N GLY A 174 6.03 11.73 18.73
CA GLY A 174 5.05 12.13 19.73
C GLY A 174 5.71 12.57 21.04
N PRO A 175 5.00 13.33 21.90
CA PRO A 175 5.55 13.80 23.17
C PRO A 175 5.91 12.66 24.15
N ASP A 176 5.37 11.46 23.94
CA ASP A 176 5.56 10.28 24.78
C ASP A 176 6.74 9.38 24.36
N LYS A 177 7.40 9.69 23.24
CA LYS A 177 8.52 8.91 22.67
C LYS A 177 8.22 7.42 22.43
N LYS A 178 6.95 7.06 22.18
CA LYS A 178 6.53 5.67 21.93
C LYS A 178 6.51 5.31 20.44
N GLY A 179 7.52 5.77 19.70
CA GLY A 179 7.56 5.70 18.24
C GLY A 179 7.00 6.96 17.58
N LYS A 180 7.00 6.94 16.25
CA LYS A 180 6.73 8.09 15.40
C LYS A 180 5.54 7.82 14.49
N ASN A 181 4.76 8.88 14.27
CA ASN A 181 3.62 8.87 13.35
C ASN A 181 4.06 9.34 11.96
N PRO A 182 3.44 8.85 10.87
CA PRO A 182 3.58 9.47 9.57
C PRO A 182 3.17 10.96 9.63
N VAL A 183 3.94 11.82 8.98
CA VAL A 183 3.59 13.23 8.84
C VAL A 183 2.40 13.36 7.90
N TYR A 184 1.41 14.18 8.28
CA TYR A 184 0.36 14.58 7.35
C TYR A 184 0.92 15.58 6.34
N CYS A 185 1.37 15.09 5.17
CA CYS A 185 1.99 15.91 4.12
C CYS A 185 1.42 15.53 2.75
N LEU A 186 0.48 16.35 2.25
CA LEU A 186 -0.13 16.15 0.92
C LEU A 186 0.91 16.17 -0.20
N ASN A 187 1.91 17.04 -0.11
CA ASN A 187 2.98 17.08 -1.11
C ASN A 187 3.80 15.78 -1.16
N SER A 188 4.10 15.17 0.00
CA SER A 188 4.78 13.87 0.06
C SER A 188 3.90 12.75 -0.50
N LEU A 189 2.58 12.84 -0.29
CA LEU A 189 1.61 11.89 -0.84
C LEU A 189 1.56 11.99 -2.38
N ASP A 190 1.36 13.20 -2.92
CA ASP A 190 1.29 13.46 -4.36
C ASP A 190 2.60 13.09 -5.07
N CYS A 191 3.74 13.29 -4.41
CA CYS A 191 5.06 12.89 -4.93
C CYS A 191 5.37 11.39 -4.75
N ASN A 192 4.42 10.55 -4.30
CA ASN A 192 4.62 9.13 -4.02
C ASN A 192 5.74 8.81 -3.01
N TYR A 193 6.12 9.74 -2.13
CA TYR A 193 7.22 9.53 -1.19
C TYR A 193 6.90 8.48 -0.13
N PHE A 194 5.66 8.40 0.35
CA PHE A 194 5.27 7.35 1.29
C PHE A 194 5.30 5.95 0.65
N ARG A 195 4.89 5.83 -0.62
CA ARG A 195 4.99 4.58 -1.38
C ARG A 195 6.45 4.15 -1.51
N THR A 196 7.32 5.07 -1.97
CA THR A 196 8.75 4.80 -2.10
C THR A 196 9.39 4.47 -0.75
N ALA A 197 9.01 5.17 0.32
CA ALA A 197 9.49 4.84 1.67
C ALA A 197 9.11 3.42 2.08
N GLY A 198 7.88 2.97 1.80
CA GLY A 198 7.43 1.60 2.02
C GLY A 198 8.26 0.58 1.24
N GLU A 199 8.56 0.86 -0.03
CA GLU A 199 9.43 0.01 -0.85
C GLU A 199 10.86 -0.06 -0.30
N VAL A 200 11.42 1.06 0.14
CA VAL A 200 12.75 1.12 0.77
C VAL A 200 12.76 0.33 2.08
N MET A 201 11.72 0.46 2.92
CA MET A 201 11.58 -0.31 4.16
C MET A 201 11.54 -1.81 3.89
N ALA A 202 10.75 -2.24 2.90
CA ALA A 202 10.67 -3.64 2.51
C ALA A 202 11.99 -4.16 1.91
N ALA A 203 12.65 -3.38 1.04
CA ALA A 203 13.96 -3.72 0.50
C ALA A 203 15.04 -3.80 1.60
N SER A 204 14.95 -2.94 2.62
CA SER A 204 15.83 -2.97 3.79
C SER A 204 15.72 -4.29 4.54
N LEU A 205 14.49 -4.72 4.83
CA LEU A 205 14.22 -6.02 5.46
C LEU A 205 14.72 -7.19 4.61
N ALA A 206 14.49 -7.16 3.29
CA ALA A 206 14.83 -8.25 2.39
C ALA A 206 16.31 -8.34 2.02
N GLN A 207 17.04 -7.22 2.05
CA GLN A 207 18.38 -7.13 1.44
C GLN A 207 19.47 -6.75 2.45
N GLY A 208 19.25 -7.01 3.74
CA GLY A 208 20.27 -6.89 4.80
C GLY A 208 20.47 -5.48 5.35
N GLY A 209 19.55 -4.56 5.07
CA GLY A 209 19.48 -3.25 5.73
C GLY A 209 18.81 -3.34 7.11
N PRO A 210 18.74 -2.22 7.86
CA PRO A 210 18.10 -2.20 9.17
C PRO A 210 16.56 -2.29 9.08
N CYS A 211 15.93 -2.79 10.14
CA CYS A 211 14.48 -2.75 10.28
C CYS A 211 13.99 -1.31 10.56
N PRO A 212 12.81 -0.89 10.06
CA PRO A 212 12.22 0.42 10.35
C PRO A 212 11.68 0.51 11.80
N ASN A 213 12.58 0.52 12.78
CA ASN A 213 12.27 0.48 14.21
C ASN A 213 11.92 1.87 14.79
N PHE A 214 11.05 2.60 14.10
CA PHE A 214 10.61 3.94 14.51
C PHE A 214 9.09 4.13 14.44
N LEU A 215 8.35 3.14 13.92
CA LEU A 215 6.90 3.24 13.75
C LEU A 215 6.18 3.19 15.09
N ARG A 216 5.09 3.95 15.20
CA ARG A 216 4.15 3.82 16.31
C ARG A 216 3.32 2.54 16.18
N GLU A 217 2.91 1.97 17.31
CA GLU A 217 2.21 0.67 17.37
C GLU A 217 0.97 0.59 16.46
N TRP A 218 0.12 1.63 16.48
CA TRP A 218 -1.08 1.66 15.63
C TRP A 218 -0.72 1.66 14.13
N CYS A 219 0.38 2.34 13.77
CA CYS A 219 0.85 2.42 12.39
C CYS A 219 1.42 1.07 11.94
N PHE A 220 2.21 0.42 12.80
CA PHE A 220 2.69 -0.94 12.56
C PHE A 220 1.52 -1.94 12.42
N SER A 221 0.56 -1.89 13.34
CA SER A 221 -0.65 -2.72 13.30
C SER A 221 -1.42 -2.55 12.00
N TYR A 222 -1.61 -1.31 11.53
CA TYR A 222 -2.22 -1.01 10.23
C TYR A 222 -1.47 -1.63 9.05
N LEU A 223 -0.14 -1.52 9.04
CA LEU A 223 0.67 -2.09 7.95
C LEU A 223 0.57 -3.61 7.89
N CYS A 224 0.38 -4.27 9.05
CA CYS A 224 0.22 -5.72 9.11
C CYS A 224 -1.19 -6.18 8.75
N SER A 225 -2.24 -5.46 9.15
CA SER A 225 -3.63 -5.89 8.96
C SER A 225 -4.30 -5.34 7.70
N GLY A 226 -3.91 -4.13 7.28
CA GLY A 226 -4.65 -3.34 6.28
C GLY A 226 -6.05 -2.90 6.74
N ASP A 227 -6.40 -3.15 7.99
CA ASP A 227 -7.73 -2.93 8.54
C ASP A 227 -7.71 -1.74 9.50
N SER A 228 -8.42 -0.67 9.14
CA SER A 228 -8.55 0.52 9.99
C SER A 228 -9.52 0.34 11.14
N ASP A 229 -10.49 -0.58 11.04
CA ASP A 229 -11.57 -0.72 12.01
C ASP A 229 -11.11 -1.46 13.28
N SER A 230 -10.13 -2.36 13.16
CA SER A 230 -9.52 -3.04 14.30
C SER A 230 -8.53 -2.18 15.09
N ILE A 231 -8.10 -1.03 14.55
CA ILE A 231 -7.09 -0.18 15.18
C ILE A 231 -7.73 0.70 16.24
N GLN A 232 -7.26 0.53 17.48
CA GLN A 232 -7.63 1.41 18.59
C GLN A 232 -6.61 2.55 18.70
N VAL A 233 -7.06 3.78 18.46
CA VAL A 233 -6.27 5.01 18.64
C VAL A 233 -6.89 5.89 19.73
N SER A 234 -6.04 6.60 20.44
CA SER A 234 -6.39 7.49 21.54
C SER A 234 -5.89 8.91 21.30
N ALA A 235 -6.27 9.87 22.15
CA ALA A 235 -5.74 11.23 22.07
C ALA A 235 -4.21 11.29 22.22
N SER A 236 -3.60 10.36 22.96
CA SER A 236 -2.13 10.26 23.04
C SER A 236 -1.47 9.81 21.75
N ASP A 237 -2.22 9.15 20.86
CA ASP A 237 -1.72 8.71 19.55
C ASP A 237 -1.66 9.85 18.52
N VAL A 238 -2.20 11.02 18.85
CA VAL A 238 -2.16 12.22 18.01
C VAL A 238 -0.93 13.06 18.35
N THR A 239 -0.05 13.28 17.36
CA THR A 239 1.16 14.09 17.55
C THR A 239 0.87 15.60 17.61
N ASP A 240 -0.20 16.04 16.95
CA ASP A 240 -0.63 17.43 17.00
C ASP A 240 -1.26 17.75 18.36
N LEU A 241 -0.66 18.69 19.09
CA LEU A 241 -1.07 19.03 20.44
C LEU A 241 -2.47 19.66 20.49
N GLU A 242 -2.82 20.50 19.52
CA GLU A 242 -4.14 21.15 19.50
C GLU A 242 -5.23 20.13 19.22
N LEU A 243 -5.02 19.26 18.22
CA LEU A 243 -5.96 18.18 17.90
C LEU A 243 -6.09 17.18 19.05
N SER A 244 -4.97 16.80 19.67
CA SER A 244 -4.99 15.92 20.85
C SER A 244 -5.82 16.52 21.98
N GLN A 245 -5.62 17.80 22.29
CA GLN A 245 -6.41 18.50 23.33
C GLN A 245 -7.89 18.64 22.96
N LEU A 246 -8.21 18.87 21.69
CA LEU A 246 -9.60 18.93 21.21
C LEU A 246 -10.30 17.59 21.39
N ILE A 247 -9.64 16.48 21.07
CA ILE A 247 -10.18 15.13 21.29
C ILE A 247 -10.47 14.92 22.77
N VAL A 248 -9.51 15.20 23.66
CA VAL A 248 -9.70 15.03 25.12
C VAL A 248 -10.90 15.84 25.61
N LYS A 249 -11.02 17.11 25.20
CA LYS A 249 -12.15 17.97 25.59
C LYS A 249 -13.48 17.44 25.07
N SER A 250 -13.51 16.92 23.84
CA SER A 250 -14.73 16.36 23.25
C SER A 250 -15.21 15.10 23.97
N THR A 251 -14.28 14.27 24.48
CA THR A 251 -14.61 13.06 25.25
C THR A 251 -15.12 13.39 26.66
N ILE A 252 -14.74 14.53 27.24
CA ILE A 252 -15.18 14.97 28.57
C ILE A 252 -16.59 15.58 28.55
N MET A 253 -17.06 16.05 27.38
CA MET A 253 -18.37 16.69 27.22
C MET A 253 -19.52 15.71 26.87
N GLN A 254 -19.23 14.42 26.72
CA GLN A 254 -20.22 13.34 26.55
C GLN A 254 -20.43 12.59 27.86
#